data_AF-A0AAJ8DN26-F1
#
_entry.id   AF-A0AAJ8DN26-F1
#
_cell.length_a   1.000
_cell.length_b   1.000
_cell.length_c   1.000
_cell.angle_alpha   90.00
_cell.angle_beta   90.00
_cell.angle_gamma   90.00
#
_symmetry.space_group_name_H-M   'P 1'
#
loop_
_entity.id
_entity.type
_entity.pdbx_description
1 polymer ?
#
loop_
_entity_poly.entity_id
_entity_poly.type
_entity_poly.pdbx_seq_one_letter_code
_entity_poly.pdbx_strand_id
1 'polypeptide(L)'
;MSVPDYMQCAEDHQTVLVVVQPVGIVPEDQFFKIYKRIASVSQVSIRDSQRLLYIRYRHHYLPENNEWGDFQTHRKVVGLIAITTCGSAKEWPQTAERFHGQKEVYSATLYDSRLLVFGLQGEIAEQQRTDVAFYPSFEDCSDVEKRVEDFVESIFIVLESKRLDRATDKSGDKIPLLCVPFEKKDFVGLDTDSR
;
A
#
# COMPACT_ATOMS: atom_id res chain seq x y z
N MET A 1 0.53 -20.31 -8.86
CA MET A 1 0.50 -20.84 -7.49
C MET A 1 1.28 -19.86 -6.63
N SER A 2 0.66 -19.31 -5.58
CA SER A 2 1.35 -18.40 -4.66
C SER A 2 2.39 -19.17 -3.84
N VAL A 3 3.63 -18.69 -3.87
CA VAL A 3 4.74 -19.25 -3.11
C VAL A 3 4.94 -18.36 -1.87
N PRO A 4 5.09 -18.91 -0.66
CA PRO A 4 5.35 -18.08 0.50
C PRO A 4 6.67 -17.34 0.34
N ASP A 5 6.65 -16.03 0.59
CA ASP A 5 7.89 -15.26 0.73
C ASP A 5 8.61 -15.72 2.02
N TYR A 6 9.76 -16.38 1.84
CA TYR A 6 10.60 -16.89 2.93
C TYR A 6 11.55 -15.83 3.50
N MET A 7 11.57 -14.62 2.94
CA MET A 7 12.38 -13.51 3.45
C MET A 7 11.71 -12.75 4.61
N GLN A 8 10.54 -13.19 5.06
CA GLN A 8 9.83 -12.56 6.18
C GLN A 8 10.53 -12.86 7.52
N CYS A 9 10.59 -11.86 8.40
CA CYS A 9 11.18 -11.95 9.73
C CYS A 9 10.15 -11.64 10.84
N ALA A 10 10.53 -11.88 12.10
CA ALA A 10 9.63 -11.65 13.24
C ALA A 10 9.26 -10.17 13.36
N GLU A 11 10.19 -9.28 13.05
CA GLU A 11 10.03 -7.84 13.08
C GLU A 11 8.94 -7.34 12.12
N ASP A 12 8.67 -8.06 11.02
CA ASP A 12 7.64 -7.67 10.06
C ASP A 12 6.24 -7.64 10.69
N HIS A 13 6.00 -8.41 11.76
CA HIS A 13 4.71 -8.46 12.46
C HIS A 13 4.32 -7.13 13.11
N GLN A 14 5.27 -6.24 13.37
CA GLN A 14 5.02 -4.92 13.95
C GLN A 14 4.90 -3.81 12.88
N THR A 15 4.97 -4.17 11.60
CA THR A 15 4.99 -3.21 10.48
C THR A 15 3.76 -3.34 9.58
N VAL A 16 3.40 -2.25 8.92
CA VAL A 16 2.50 -2.28 7.77
C VAL A 16 3.30 -2.37 6.47
N LEU A 17 2.82 -3.17 5.52
CA LEU A 17 3.46 -3.34 4.22
C LEU A 17 2.91 -2.34 3.20
N VAL A 18 3.80 -1.52 2.66
CA VAL A 18 3.52 -0.57 1.58
C VAL A 18 4.36 -0.94 0.36
N VAL A 19 3.73 -1.03 -0.81
CA VAL A 19 4.45 -1.25 -2.06
C VAL A 19 4.70 0.09 -2.74
N VAL A 20 5.92 0.26 -3.28
CA VAL A 20 6.31 1.44 -4.06
C VAL A 20 6.62 1.03 -5.49
N GLN A 21 5.83 1.48 -6.48
CA GLN A 21 6.00 1.04 -7.87
C GLN A 21 6.24 2.23 -8.82
N PRO A 22 7.11 2.08 -9.83
CA PRO A 22 7.09 2.98 -10.97
C PRO A 22 5.83 2.73 -11.81
N VAL A 23 5.20 3.80 -12.28
CA VAL A 23 4.09 3.75 -13.24
C VAL A 23 4.56 4.43 -14.53
N GLY A 24 4.51 3.70 -15.64
CA GLY A 24 5.04 4.18 -16.90
C GLY A 24 6.57 4.15 -16.94
N ILE A 25 7.17 5.10 -17.65
CA ILE A 25 8.62 5.16 -17.86
C ILE A 25 9.19 6.11 -16.79
N VAL A 26 9.90 5.57 -15.82
CA VAL A 26 10.61 6.36 -14.80
C VAL A 26 12.09 5.96 -14.86
N PRO A 27 13.04 6.91 -14.99
CA PRO A 27 14.46 6.58 -14.91
C PRO A 27 14.80 5.90 -13.58
N GLU A 28 15.57 4.83 -13.62
CA GLU A 28 15.84 3.97 -12.46
C GLU A 28 16.54 4.74 -11.33
N ASP A 29 17.50 5.59 -11.67
CA ASP A 29 18.21 6.47 -10.73
C ASP A 29 17.25 7.40 -10.00
N GLN A 30 16.29 7.99 -10.73
CA GLN A 30 15.28 8.89 -10.18
C GLN A 30 14.25 8.14 -9.33
N PHE A 31 13.82 6.97 -9.77
CA PHE A 31 12.94 6.11 -8.98
C PHE A 31 13.58 5.78 -7.63
N PHE A 32 14.82 5.28 -7.62
CA PHE A 32 15.48 4.91 -6.37
C PHE A 32 15.84 6.11 -5.50
N LYS A 33 16.07 7.29 -6.09
CA LYS A 33 16.23 8.53 -5.35
C LYS A 33 14.97 8.85 -4.53
N ILE A 34 13.80 8.81 -5.16
CA ILE A 34 12.52 9.07 -4.48
C ILE A 34 12.15 7.92 -3.54
N TYR A 35 12.39 6.67 -3.93
CA TYR A 35 12.17 5.51 -3.06
C TYR A 35 12.95 5.62 -1.75
N LYS A 36 14.22 6.05 -1.77
CA LYS A 36 15.01 6.28 -0.55
C LYS A 36 14.39 7.35 0.36
N ARG A 37 13.82 8.41 -0.23
CA ARG A 37 13.12 9.46 0.53
C ARG A 37 11.84 8.92 1.16
N ILE A 38 11.02 8.19 0.40
CA ILE A 38 9.84 7.49 0.94
C ILE A 38 10.24 6.56 2.09
N ALA A 39 11.25 5.72 1.87
CA ALA A 39 11.71 4.74 2.85
C ALA A 39 12.39 5.36 4.09
N SER A 40 12.80 6.63 4.03
CA SER A 40 13.29 7.35 5.19
C SER A 40 12.21 7.55 6.25
N VAL A 41 10.94 7.60 5.84
CA VAL A 41 9.76 7.64 6.71
C VAL A 41 9.40 6.22 7.17
N SER A 42 10.29 5.58 7.92
CA SER A 42 10.13 4.19 8.39
C SER A 42 9.19 4.04 9.58
N GLN A 43 8.88 5.15 10.27
CA GLN A 43 7.96 5.20 11.39
C GLN A 43 7.26 6.57 11.43
N VAL A 44 6.00 6.59 11.83
CA VAL A 44 5.24 7.82 12.02
C VAL A 44 4.61 7.81 13.41
N SER A 45 4.80 8.91 14.14
CA SER A 45 4.12 9.14 15.41
C SER A 45 2.73 9.70 15.14
N ILE A 46 1.72 8.95 15.54
CA ILE A 46 0.34 9.35 15.31
C ILE A 46 -0.08 10.36 16.37
N ARG A 47 -0.48 11.54 15.91
CA ARG A 47 -0.97 12.64 16.74
C ARG A 47 -2.06 12.15 17.71
N ASP A 48 -2.00 12.64 18.94
CA ASP A 48 -2.96 12.39 20.02
C ASP A 48 -3.08 10.95 20.55
N SER A 49 -2.32 9.97 20.01
CA SER A 49 -2.45 8.56 20.43
C SER A 49 -1.25 7.96 21.17
N GLN A 50 -0.11 8.68 21.26
CA GLN A 50 1.20 8.15 21.72
C GLN A 50 1.67 6.87 20.98
N ARG A 51 1.03 6.49 19.87
CA ARG A 51 1.37 5.28 19.10
C ARG A 51 2.32 5.61 17.96
N LEU A 52 3.20 4.66 17.69
CA LEU A 52 4.05 4.63 16.52
C LEU A 52 3.50 3.61 15.53
N LEU A 53 3.40 3.98 14.26
CA LEU A 53 3.16 3.05 13.17
C LEU A 53 4.49 2.84 12.43
N TYR A 54 4.94 1.59 12.34
CA TYR A 54 6.15 1.23 11.58
C TYR A 54 5.77 0.77 10.18
N ILE A 55 6.57 1.16 9.19
CA ILE A 55 6.26 0.93 7.78
C ILE A 55 7.40 0.20 7.12
N ARG A 56 7.06 -0.87 6.40
CA ARG A 56 7.98 -1.59 5.53
C ARG A 56 7.63 -1.31 4.07
N TYR A 57 8.55 -0.67 3.36
CA TYR A 57 8.40 -0.38 1.95
C TYR A 57 9.06 -1.44 1.07
N ARG A 58 8.34 -1.92 0.05
CA ARG A 58 8.88 -2.86 -0.95
C ARG A 58 8.68 -2.32 -2.36
N HIS A 59 9.76 -2.20 -3.12
CA HIS A 59 9.69 -1.90 -4.56
C HIS A 59 9.64 -3.16 -5.42
N HIS A 60 10.07 -4.30 -4.87
CA HIS A 60 9.90 -5.62 -5.47
C HIS A 60 8.99 -6.47 -4.59
N TYR A 61 7.76 -6.67 -5.05
CA TYR A 61 6.73 -7.47 -4.40
C TYR A 61 5.89 -8.18 -5.46
N LEU A 62 5.75 -9.51 -5.34
CA LEU A 62 4.91 -10.30 -6.23
C LEU A 62 3.46 -10.22 -5.75
N PRO A 63 2.49 -9.81 -6.59
CA PRO A 63 1.09 -9.70 -6.18
C PRO A 63 0.51 -11.00 -5.59
N GLU A 64 0.96 -12.16 -6.06
CA GLU A 64 0.53 -13.48 -5.56
C GLU A 64 0.89 -13.69 -4.09
N ASN A 65 1.92 -13.00 -3.57
CA ASN A 65 2.27 -13.06 -2.14
C ASN A 65 1.18 -12.44 -1.27
N ASN A 66 0.33 -11.57 -1.83
CA ASN A 66 -0.76 -10.92 -1.09
C ASN A 66 -1.84 -11.93 -0.65
N GLU A 67 -1.97 -13.06 -1.36
CA GLU A 67 -2.89 -14.15 -1.00
C GLU A 67 -2.56 -14.74 0.38
N TRP A 68 -1.30 -14.72 0.80
CA TRP A 68 -0.86 -15.20 2.12
C TRP A 68 -1.28 -14.28 3.27
N GLY A 69 -1.81 -13.10 2.96
CA GLY A 69 -2.23 -12.11 3.94
C GLY A 69 -3.34 -12.60 4.87
N ASP A 70 -4.24 -13.45 4.40
CA ASP A 70 -5.31 -14.03 5.22
C ASP A 70 -4.75 -14.94 6.33
N PHE A 71 -3.65 -15.64 6.06
CA PHE A 71 -2.94 -16.42 7.07
C PHE A 71 -2.00 -15.57 7.94
N GLN A 72 -1.27 -14.65 7.31
CA GLN A 72 -0.27 -13.80 7.95
C GLN A 72 -0.51 -12.34 7.58
N THR A 73 -1.24 -11.61 8.44
CA THR A 73 -1.75 -10.27 8.13
C THR A 73 -0.67 -9.24 7.79
N HIS A 74 0.54 -9.36 8.34
CA HIS A 74 1.67 -8.47 8.02
C HIS A 74 2.15 -8.59 6.56
N ARG A 75 1.74 -9.64 5.83
CA ARG A 75 1.99 -9.80 4.40
C ARG A 75 1.00 -9.04 3.52
N LYS A 76 -0.11 -8.53 4.08
CA LYS A 76 -1.09 -7.78 3.29
C LYS A 76 -0.50 -6.45 2.86
N VAL A 77 -0.50 -6.19 1.56
CA VAL A 77 -0.23 -4.86 1.04
C VAL A 77 -1.41 -3.97 1.41
N VAL A 78 -1.17 -3.05 2.35
CA VAL A 78 -2.20 -2.11 2.83
C VAL A 78 -2.06 -0.71 2.23
N GLY A 79 -0.94 -0.44 1.57
CA GLY A 79 -0.67 0.84 0.93
C GLY A 79 0.10 0.72 -0.39
N LEU A 80 -0.15 1.65 -1.30
CA LEU A 80 0.53 1.78 -2.58
C LEU A 80 1.02 3.22 -2.78
N ILE A 81 2.31 3.40 -3.06
CA ILE A 81 2.85 4.67 -3.54
C ILE A 81 3.37 4.45 -4.96
N ALA A 82 2.73 5.09 -5.93
CA ALA A 82 3.17 5.07 -7.32
C ALA A 82 4.03 6.30 -7.62
N ILE A 83 5.11 6.11 -8.38
CA ILE A 83 5.98 7.19 -8.87
C ILE A 83 5.88 7.19 -10.39
N THR A 84 5.66 8.34 -11.00
CA THR A 84 5.56 8.48 -12.45
C THR A 84 6.20 9.76 -12.95
N THR A 85 6.64 9.77 -14.20
CA THR A 85 6.90 11.01 -14.94
C THR A 85 5.78 11.27 -15.91
N CYS A 86 5.31 12.51 -15.99
CA CYS A 86 4.33 12.94 -16.97
C CYS A 86 4.77 14.29 -17.54
N GLY A 87 5.18 14.31 -18.80
CA GLY A 87 5.79 15.51 -19.41
C GLY A 87 4.76 16.50 -19.97
N SER A 88 3.52 16.06 -20.16
CA SER A 88 2.49 16.89 -20.78
C SER A 88 1.07 16.54 -20.30
N ALA A 89 0.19 17.54 -20.34
CA ALA A 89 -1.23 17.36 -20.03
C ALA A 89 -1.93 16.31 -20.91
N LYS A 90 -1.39 16.02 -22.11
CA LYS A 90 -1.91 15.01 -23.03
C LYS A 90 -1.66 13.58 -22.55
N GLU A 91 -0.58 13.35 -21.81
CA GLU A 91 -0.20 12.04 -21.25
C GLU A 91 -0.92 11.73 -19.93
N TRP A 92 -1.49 12.76 -19.30
CA TRP A 92 -2.12 12.64 -17.99
C TRP A 92 -3.24 11.57 -17.94
N PRO A 93 -4.19 11.50 -18.89
CA PRO A 93 -5.26 10.49 -18.84
C PRO A 93 -4.71 9.06 -18.84
N GLN A 94 -3.70 8.78 -19.67
CA GLN A 94 -3.06 7.47 -19.72
C GLN A 94 -2.29 7.17 -18.43
N THR A 95 -1.66 8.17 -17.83
CA THR A 95 -0.95 8.04 -16.55
C THR A 95 -1.93 7.71 -15.42
N ALA A 96 -3.06 8.40 -15.38
CA ALA A 96 -4.12 8.16 -14.40
C ALA A 96 -4.72 6.74 -14.54
N GLU A 97 -4.97 6.29 -15.77
CA GLU A 97 -5.46 4.93 -16.05
C GLU A 97 -4.47 3.86 -15.59
N ARG A 98 -3.16 4.03 -15.88
CA ARG A 98 -2.13 3.09 -15.40
C ARG A 98 -2.05 3.04 -13.87
N PHE A 99 -2.17 4.20 -13.22
CA PHE A 99 -2.20 4.25 -11.76
C PHE A 99 -3.43 3.52 -11.20
N HIS A 100 -4.61 3.71 -11.80
CA HIS A 100 -5.80 2.97 -11.43
C HIS A 100 -5.62 1.45 -11.59
N GLY A 101 -5.05 1.00 -12.71
CA GLY A 101 -4.73 -0.42 -12.92
C GLY A 101 -3.81 -1.01 -11.85
N GLN A 102 -2.84 -0.24 -11.33
CA GLN A 102 -1.99 -0.69 -10.22
C GLN A 102 -2.74 -0.79 -8.89
N LYS A 103 -3.75 0.06 -8.64
CA LYS A 103 -4.61 -0.06 -7.45
C LYS A 103 -5.40 -1.37 -7.48
N GLU A 104 -5.93 -1.73 -8.65
CA GLU A 104 -6.74 -2.95 -8.82
C GLU A 104 -5.98 -4.24 -8.48
N VAL A 105 -4.65 -4.26 -8.69
CA VAL A 105 -3.80 -5.40 -8.32
C VAL A 105 -3.87 -5.73 -6.82
N TYR A 106 -4.04 -4.72 -5.97
CA TYR A 106 -4.04 -4.86 -4.51
C TYR A 106 -5.39 -4.52 -3.86
N SER A 107 -6.44 -4.30 -4.66
CA SER A 107 -7.73 -3.74 -4.22
C SER A 107 -8.37 -4.49 -3.04
N ALA A 108 -8.15 -5.79 -2.93
CA ALA A 108 -8.66 -6.62 -1.84
C ALA A 108 -8.12 -6.25 -0.45
N THR A 109 -6.95 -5.62 -0.36
CA THR A 109 -6.25 -5.34 0.91
C THR A 109 -5.82 -3.88 1.09
N LEU A 110 -5.86 -3.09 0.01
CA LEU A 110 -5.40 -1.71 -0.03
C LEU A 110 -6.31 -0.78 0.80
N TYR A 111 -5.71 0.01 1.69
CA TYR A 111 -6.42 1.02 2.49
C TYR A 111 -6.21 2.45 1.97
N ASP A 112 -5.03 2.75 1.43
CA ASP A 112 -4.78 4.02 0.73
C ASP A 112 -3.80 3.81 -0.44
N SER A 113 -3.82 4.72 -1.40
CA SER A 113 -2.92 4.77 -2.55
C SER A 113 -2.59 6.21 -2.91
N ARG A 114 -1.31 6.51 -3.18
CA ARG A 114 -0.87 7.84 -3.62
C ARG A 114 -0.06 7.77 -4.91
N LEU A 115 -0.18 8.77 -5.76
CA LEU A 115 0.61 8.96 -6.97
C LEU A 115 1.47 10.20 -6.84
N LEU A 116 2.78 10.04 -6.98
CA LEU A 116 3.75 11.12 -7.08
C LEU A 116 4.11 11.33 -8.56
N VAL A 117 3.73 12.48 -9.11
CA VAL A 117 3.86 12.80 -10.54
C VAL A 117 4.96 13.83 -10.71
N PHE A 118 5.97 13.52 -11.52
CA PHE A 118 7.10 14.41 -11.77
C PHE A 118 7.07 14.95 -13.21
N GLY A 119 7.30 16.24 -13.39
CA GLY A 119 7.45 16.91 -14.69
C GLY A 119 6.19 17.59 -15.23
N LEU A 120 5.01 17.34 -14.65
CA LEU A 120 3.76 17.93 -15.12
C LEU A 120 3.51 19.28 -14.45
N GLN A 121 3.26 20.31 -15.24
CA GLN A 121 2.92 21.67 -14.79
C GLN A 121 1.69 22.21 -15.52
N GLY A 122 1.11 23.28 -15.00
CA GLY A 122 -0.09 23.93 -15.55
C GLY A 122 -1.39 23.47 -14.87
N GLU A 123 -2.54 23.77 -15.51
CA GLU A 123 -3.87 23.63 -14.90
C GLU A 123 -4.16 22.25 -14.28
N ILE A 124 -3.67 21.16 -14.90
CA ILE A 124 -3.86 19.80 -14.35
C ILE A 124 -3.12 19.61 -13.03
N ALA A 125 -1.91 20.17 -12.89
CA ALA A 125 -1.08 20.06 -11.69
C ALA A 125 -1.60 20.96 -10.55
N GLU A 126 -2.30 22.03 -10.89
CA GLU A 126 -2.93 22.95 -9.93
C GLU A 126 -4.23 22.40 -9.33
N GLN A 127 -4.84 21.39 -9.95
CA GLN A 127 -6.02 20.72 -9.40
C GLN A 127 -5.66 19.98 -8.11
N GLN A 128 -6.28 20.38 -7.01
CA GLN A 128 -6.14 19.67 -5.74
C GLN A 128 -6.75 18.26 -5.85
N ARG A 129 -5.93 17.27 -5.57
CA ARG A 129 -6.32 15.85 -5.47
C ARG A 129 -5.69 15.29 -4.22
N THR A 130 -6.47 14.54 -3.46
CA THR A 130 -5.98 13.91 -2.23
C THR A 130 -4.98 12.81 -2.57
N ASP A 131 -5.27 11.98 -3.57
CA ASP A 131 -4.46 10.82 -3.92
C ASP A 131 -3.31 11.10 -4.91
N VAL A 132 -3.12 12.35 -5.33
CA VAL A 132 -2.08 12.73 -6.30
C VAL A 132 -1.29 13.95 -5.82
N ALA A 133 0.04 13.88 -5.92
CA ALA A 133 0.95 14.99 -5.72
C ALA A 133 1.72 15.26 -7.01
N PHE A 134 1.75 16.52 -7.44
CA PHE A 134 2.49 16.96 -8.62
C PHE A 134 3.75 17.71 -8.20
N TYR A 135 4.87 17.38 -8.85
CA TYR A 135 6.18 17.96 -8.64
C TYR A 135 6.75 18.45 -9.98
N PRO A 136 7.33 19.66 -10.03
CA PRO A 136 7.99 20.15 -11.24
C PRO A 136 9.13 19.25 -11.70
N SER A 137 9.89 18.66 -10.77
CA SER A 137 11.00 17.75 -11.07
C SER A 137 11.37 16.87 -9.86
N PHE A 138 12.24 15.88 -10.05
CA PHE A 138 12.78 15.05 -8.97
C PHE A 138 13.73 15.79 -8.01
N GLU A 139 14.17 17.00 -8.36
CA GLU A 139 14.93 17.88 -7.46
C GLU A 139 13.99 18.80 -6.65
N ASP A 140 12.87 19.19 -7.24
CA ASP A 140 11.89 20.11 -6.65
C ASP A 140 10.70 19.35 -6.07
N CYS A 141 10.94 18.67 -4.95
CA CYS A 141 9.95 17.85 -4.27
C CYS A 141 10.19 17.80 -2.76
N SER A 142 10.30 18.97 -2.12
CA SER A 142 10.70 19.10 -0.71
C SER A 142 9.71 18.52 0.30
N ASP A 143 8.43 18.38 -0.04
CA ASP A 143 7.37 17.87 0.84
C ASP A 143 7.07 16.37 0.67
N VAL A 144 7.88 15.61 -0.08
CA VAL A 144 7.66 14.17 -0.30
C VAL A 144 7.53 13.40 1.01
N GLU A 145 8.43 13.59 1.97
CA GLU A 145 8.39 12.90 3.26
C GLU A 145 7.11 13.25 4.02
N LYS A 146 6.72 14.53 4.03
CA LYS A 146 5.46 14.97 4.65
C LYS A 146 4.24 14.33 4.00
N ARG A 147 4.21 14.23 2.67
CA ARG A 147 3.13 13.54 1.94
C ARG A 147 3.07 12.05 2.28
N VAL A 148 4.22 11.44 2.52
CA VAL A 148 4.31 10.05 2.97
C VAL A 148 3.81 9.92 4.41
N GLU A 149 4.13 10.85 5.30
CA GLU A 149 3.57 10.90 6.67
C GLU A 149 2.04 11.01 6.64
N ASP A 150 1.49 11.94 5.86
CA ASP A 150 0.03 12.12 5.71
C ASP A 150 -0.65 10.84 5.16
N PHE A 151 0.02 10.12 4.25
CA PHE A 151 -0.42 8.82 3.73
C PHE A 151 -0.34 7.70 4.77
N VAL A 152 0.66 7.70 5.64
CA VAL A 152 0.75 6.72 6.72
C VAL A 152 -0.32 7.00 7.79
N GLU A 153 -0.57 8.28 8.09
CA GLU A 153 -1.65 8.69 9.00
C GLU A 153 -3.02 8.24 8.48
N SER A 154 -3.30 8.32 7.17
CA SER A 154 -4.57 7.83 6.61
C SER A 154 -4.73 6.31 6.76
N ILE A 155 -3.67 5.53 6.52
CA ILE A 155 -3.67 4.07 6.75
C ILE A 155 -3.96 3.78 8.23
N PHE A 156 -3.31 4.51 9.14
CA PHE A 156 -3.56 4.35 10.57
C PHE A 156 -5.03 4.59 10.92
N ILE A 157 -5.65 5.66 10.41
CA ILE A 157 -7.05 5.98 10.69
C ILE A 157 -7.97 4.82 10.28
N VAL A 158 -7.75 4.23 9.10
CA VAL A 158 -8.52 3.08 8.63
C VAL A 158 -8.31 1.85 9.54
N LEU A 159 -7.06 1.56 9.90
CA LEU A 159 -6.73 0.45 10.80
C LEU A 159 -7.36 0.63 12.19
N GLU A 160 -7.27 1.83 12.75
CA GLU A 160 -7.80 2.14 14.08
C GLU A 160 -9.32 2.10 14.09
N SER A 161 -9.99 2.59 13.05
CA SER A 161 -11.44 2.43 12.87
C SER A 161 -11.83 0.95 12.89
N LYS A 162 -11.17 0.12 12.07
CA LYS A 162 -11.44 -1.34 12.02
C LYS A 162 -11.17 -2.02 13.36
N ARG A 163 -10.17 -1.57 14.12
CA ARG A 163 -9.87 -2.09 15.47
C ARG A 163 -10.97 -1.74 16.46
N LEU A 164 -11.47 -0.51 16.42
CA LEU A 164 -12.56 -0.04 17.27
C LEU A 164 -13.87 -0.76 16.95
N ASP A 165 -14.20 -0.93 15.66
CA ASP A 165 -15.39 -1.66 15.22
C ASP A 165 -15.41 -3.07 15.83
N ARG A 166 -14.31 -3.83 15.69
CA ARG A 166 -14.15 -5.17 16.28
C ARG A 166 -14.22 -5.18 17.80
N ALA A 167 -13.72 -4.15 18.48
CA ALA A 167 -13.73 -4.08 19.93
C ALA A 167 -15.13 -3.79 20.51
N THR A 168 -15.97 -3.10 19.73
CA THR A 168 -17.35 -2.77 20.13
C THR A 168 -18.39 -3.78 19.67
N ASP A 169 -18.00 -4.71 18.80
CA ASP A 169 -18.88 -5.76 18.31
C ASP A 169 -19.22 -6.74 19.45
N LYS A 170 -20.50 -6.72 19.85
CA LYS A 170 -21.07 -7.62 20.87
C LYS A 170 -21.73 -8.84 20.24
N SER A 171 -21.82 -8.90 18.91
CA SER A 171 -22.19 -10.14 18.25
C SER A 171 -21.05 -11.13 18.52
N GLY A 172 -21.36 -12.34 18.99
CA GLY A 172 -20.38 -13.39 19.22
C GLY A 172 -19.85 -13.91 17.89
N ASP A 173 -19.23 -13.02 17.12
CA ASP A 173 -18.95 -13.23 15.71
C ASP A 173 -17.91 -14.33 15.56
N LYS A 174 -18.12 -15.21 14.58
CA LYS A 174 -17.25 -16.35 14.36
C LYS A 174 -15.85 -15.83 14.07
N ILE A 175 -14.89 -16.14 14.94
CA ILE A 175 -13.48 -15.82 14.73
C ILE A 175 -13.10 -16.33 13.33
N PRO A 176 -12.70 -15.44 12.39
CA PRO A 176 -12.33 -15.87 11.06
C PRO A 176 -11.14 -16.81 11.16
N LEU A 177 -11.29 -18.03 10.63
CA LEU A 177 -10.18 -18.97 10.56
C LEU A 177 -9.14 -18.41 9.58
N LEU A 178 -7.88 -18.43 10.01
CA LEU A 178 -6.75 -18.08 9.17
C LEU A 178 -6.55 -19.21 8.16
N CYS A 179 -6.54 -18.88 6.87
CA CYS A 179 -6.39 -19.86 5.78
C CYS A 179 -5.17 -19.51 4.93
N VAL A 180 -4.37 -20.51 4.57
CA VAL A 180 -3.35 -20.36 3.53
C VAL A 180 -4.01 -20.40 2.13
N PRO A 181 -3.37 -19.89 1.07
CA PRO A 181 -4.02 -19.73 -0.25
C PRO A 181 -4.62 -21.01 -0.86
N PHE A 182 -4.06 -22.18 -0.56
CA PHE A 182 -4.54 -23.47 -1.06
C PHE A 182 -5.57 -24.16 -0.14
N GLU A 183 -5.79 -23.64 1.06
CA GLU A 183 -6.94 -24.01 1.91
C GLU A 183 -8.16 -23.22 1.43
N LYS A 184 -8.76 -23.67 0.32
CA LYS A 184 -10.04 -23.12 -0.15
C LYS A 184 -11.04 -23.08 1.01
N LYS A 185 -11.58 -21.89 1.33
CA LYS A 185 -12.53 -21.65 2.43
C LYS A 185 -13.75 -22.60 2.38
N ASP A 186 -14.09 -23.13 1.21
CA ASP A 186 -15.22 -24.04 0.97
C ASP A 186 -14.99 -25.50 1.38
N PHE A 187 -13.75 -25.91 1.72
CA PHE A 187 -13.44 -27.29 2.11
C PHE A 187 -13.34 -27.49 3.63
N VAL A 188 -13.41 -26.41 4.41
CA VAL A 188 -13.37 -26.48 5.87
C VAL A 188 -14.72 -26.97 6.39
N GLY A 189 -14.84 -28.27 6.65
CA GLY A 189 -16.06 -28.91 7.17
C GLY A 189 -16.72 -29.94 6.25
N LEU A 190 -16.16 -30.19 5.06
CA LEU A 190 -16.51 -31.36 4.28
C LEU A 190 -15.76 -32.56 4.86
N ASP A 191 -16.49 -33.39 5.60
CA ASP A 191 -16.01 -34.68 6.06
C ASP A 191 -15.55 -35.48 4.83
N THR A 192 -14.25 -35.75 4.74
CA THR A 192 -13.66 -36.49 3.62
C THR A 192 -13.71 -38.01 3.86
N ASP A 193 -14.30 -38.44 4.97
CA ASP A 193 -14.64 -39.84 5.21
C ASP A 193 -15.95 -40.21 4.49
N SER A 194 -15.84 -40.45 3.19
CA SER A 194 -16.79 -41.31 2.47
C SER A 194 -15.99 -42.36 1.72
N ARG A 195 -15.79 -43.50 2.40
CA ARG A 195 -15.32 -44.78 1.83
C ARG A 195 -16.45 -45.49 1.10
#